data_AF-A0A0Q6Z5W5-F1
#
_entry.id   AF-A0A0Q6Z5W5-F1
#
_cell.length_a   1.000
_cell.length_b   1.000
_cell.length_c   1.000
_cell.angle_alpha   90.00
_cell.angle_beta   90.00
_cell.angle_gamma   90.00
#
_symmetry.space_group_name_H-M   'P 1'
#
loop_
_entity.id
_entity.type
_entity.pdbx_description
1 polymer ?
#
loop_
_entity_poly.entity_id
_entity_poly.type
_entity_poly.pdbx_seq_one_letter_code
_entity_poly.pdbx_strand_id
1 'polypeptide(L)'
;MARKYSKGAAKKVARAMHKRKKGTLKSGRSGKKVKSRKQAIAIGLSEARKEGKKVPKKKSAKKMTAKKKTAKKKSAGSRAKSSAKKRARKSRS
;
A
#
# COMPACT_ATOMS: atom_id res chain seq x y z
N MET A 1 24.53 -16.28 18.28
CA MET A 1 23.78 -15.10 17.74
C MET A 1 22.27 -15.38 17.72
N ALA A 2 21.47 -14.68 18.51
CA ALA A 2 20.02 -14.89 18.55
C ALA A 2 19.33 -14.31 17.30
N ARG A 3 18.49 -15.11 16.63
CA ARG A 3 17.72 -14.66 15.45
C ARG A 3 16.73 -13.55 15.84
N LYS A 4 16.71 -12.44 15.09
CA LYS A 4 15.76 -11.32 15.32
C LYS A 4 14.29 -11.70 15.09
N TYR A 5 14.01 -12.84 14.49
CA TYR A 5 12.67 -13.36 14.21
C TYR A 5 12.65 -14.89 14.14
N SER A 6 11.47 -15.47 14.33
CA SER A 6 11.26 -16.92 14.33
C SER A 6 11.49 -17.55 12.95
N LYS A 7 11.83 -18.85 12.93
CA LYS A 7 11.88 -19.65 11.69
C LYS A 7 10.57 -19.57 10.91
N GLY A 8 9.44 -19.54 11.63
CA GLY A 8 8.11 -19.40 11.04
C GLY A 8 7.90 -18.07 10.30
N ALA A 9 8.45 -16.98 10.82
CA ALA A 9 8.42 -15.67 10.15
C ALA A 9 9.31 -15.65 8.90
N ALA A 10 10.50 -16.26 8.97
CA ALA A 10 11.39 -16.41 7.83
C ALA A 10 10.70 -17.14 6.66
N LYS A 11 10.02 -18.25 6.96
CA LYS A 11 9.26 -19.03 5.97
C LYS A 11 8.16 -18.20 5.28
N LYS A 12 7.43 -17.35 6.03
CA LYS A 12 6.38 -16.48 5.46
C LYS A 12 6.95 -15.41 4.55
N VAL A 13 8.06 -14.79 4.93
CA VAL A 13 8.77 -13.83 4.08
C VAL A 13 9.31 -14.50 2.82
N ALA A 14 9.89 -15.70 2.92
CA ALA A 14 10.34 -16.47 1.77
C ALA A 14 9.18 -16.76 0.81
N ARG A 15 8.05 -17.25 1.31
CA ARG A 15 6.84 -17.50 0.50
C ARG A 15 6.35 -16.24 -0.21
N ALA A 16 6.26 -15.11 0.49
CA ALA A 16 5.86 -13.84 -0.10
C ALA A 16 6.84 -13.39 -1.20
N MET A 17 8.14 -13.57 -0.95
CA MET A 17 9.19 -13.26 -1.94
C MET A 17 9.11 -14.15 -3.18
N HIS A 18 8.82 -15.45 -3.03
CA HIS A 18 8.59 -16.35 -4.17
C HIS A 18 7.36 -15.92 -4.98
N LYS A 19 6.23 -15.63 -4.33
CA LYS A 19 5.03 -15.12 -5.00
C LYS A 19 5.29 -13.79 -5.73
N ARG A 20 6.11 -12.91 -5.17
CA ARG A 20 6.54 -11.67 -5.83
C ARG A 20 7.38 -11.96 -7.07
N LYS A 21 8.39 -12.85 -6.96
CA LYS A 21 9.22 -13.26 -8.10
C LYS A 21 8.38 -13.86 -9.24
N LYS A 22 7.33 -14.62 -8.89
CA LYS A 22 6.34 -15.15 -9.84
C LYS A 22 5.33 -14.13 -10.36
N GLY A 23 5.33 -12.89 -9.87
CA GLY A 23 4.37 -11.84 -10.29
C GLY A 23 2.92 -12.03 -9.79
N THR A 24 2.68 -12.97 -8.87
CA THR A 24 1.34 -13.33 -8.37
C THR A 24 1.00 -12.67 -7.05
N LEU A 25 1.98 -12.09 -6.34
CA LEU A 25 1.71 -11.43 -5.06
C LEU A 25 0.88 -10.15 -5.26
N LYS A 26 -0.28 -10.08 -4.59
CA LYS A 26 -1.14 -8.90 -4.56
C LYS A 26 -1.11 -8.22 -3.19
N SER A 27 -1.31 -6.90 -3.17
CA SER A 27 -1.58 -6.14 -1.96
C SER A 27 -3.04 -6.30 -1.54
N GLY A 28 -3.33 -6.27 -0.23
CA GLY A 28 -4.66 -6.56 0.34
C GLY A 28 -5.83 -5.78 -0.28
N ARG A 29 -6.26 -4.68 0.36
CA ARG A 29 -7.50 -3.96 -0.01
C ARG A 29 -7.58 -3.52 -1.48
N SER A 30 -6.43 -3.20 -2.11
CA SER A 30 -6.41 -2.68 -3.48
C SER A 30 -6.22 -3.74 -4.57
N GLY A 31 -5.91 -5.00 -4.24
CA GLY A 31 -5.69 -6.08 -5.21
C GLY A 31 -4.52 -5.88 -6.20
N LYS A 32 -3.77 -4.78 -6.07
CA LYS A 32 -2.67 -4.40 -6.99
C LYS A 32 -1.50 -5.37 -6.87
N LYS A 33 -0.80 -5.63 -7.98
CA LYS A 33 0.43 -6.43 -7.96
C LYS A 33 1.51 -5.72 -7.14
N VAL A 34 2.22 -6.50 -6.32
CA VAL A 34 3.32 -5.98 -5.51
C VAL A 34 4.53 -5.72 -6.39
N LYS A 35 4.97 -4.46 -6.43
CA LYS A 35 6.08 -4.04 -7.29
C LYS A 35 7.43 -4.15 -6.61
N SER A 36 7.49 -3.90 -5.30
CA SER A 36 8.76 -3.78 -4.59
C SER A 36 9.06 -4.95 -3.64
N ARG A 37 10.36 -5.28 -3.51
CA ARG A 37 10.87 -6.27 -2.55
C ARG A 37 10.53 -5.88 -1.10
N LYS A 38 10.70 -4.60 -0.75
CA LYS A 38 10.36 -4.06 0.58
C LYS A 38 8.88 -4.33 0.92
N GLN A 39 7.97 -4.13 -0.03
CA GLN A 39 6.54 -4.38 0.17
C GLN A 39 6.23 -5.86 0.35
N ALA A 40 6.86 -6.76 -0.40
CA ALA A 40 6.69 -8.20 -0.20
C ALA A 40 7.17 -8.67 1.18
N ILE A 41 8.32 -8.14 1.66
CA ILE A 41 8.81 -8.41 3.02
C ILE A 41 7.79 -7.90 4.05
N ALA A 42 7.24 -6.70 3.86
CA ALA A 42 6.24 -6.14 4.76
C ALA A 42 4.96 -6.98 4.81
N ILE A 43 4.51 -7.53 3.68
CA ILE A 43 3.37 -8.45 3.62
C ILE A 43 3.70 -9.73 4.37
N GLY A 44 4.84 -10.38 4.09
CA GLY A 44 5.25 -11.62 4.77
C GLY A 44 5.43 -11.45 6.28
N LEU A 45 5.98 -10.32 6.74
CA LEU A 45 6.08 -10.00 8.17
C LEU A 45 4.70 -9.71 8.80
N SER A 46 3.76 -9.15 8.04
CA SER A 46 2.40 -8.89 8.53
C SER A 46 1.57 -10.17 8.63
N GLU A 47 1.70 -11.09 7.67
CA GLU A 47 1.14 -12.44 7.76
C GLU A 47 1.70 -13.19 8.97
N ALA A 48 3.02 -13.15 9.17
CA ALA A 48 3.65 -13.78 10.32
C ALA A 48 3.14 -13.21 11.67
N ARG A 49 2.90 -11.90 11.77
CA ARG A 49 2.27 -11.30 12.97
C ARG A 49 0.87 -11.84 13.25
N LYS A 50 0.05 -11.94 12.20
CA LYS A 50 -1.33 -12.44 12.33
C LYS A 50 -1.35 -13.89 12.82
N GLU A 51 -0.34 -14.67 12.48
CA GLU A 51 -0.16 -16.05 12.94
C GLU A 51 0.52 -16.16 14.32
N GLY A 52 0.70 -15.06 15.06
CA GLY A 52 1.32 -15.08 16.39
C GLY A 52 2.83 -15.36 16.40
N LYS A 53 3.50 -15.35 15.25
CA LYS A 53 4.94 -15.63 15.17
C LYS A 53 5.77 -14.47 15.69
N LYS A 54 6.88 -14.78 16.36
CA LYS A 54 7.89 -13.78 16.77
C LYS A 54 8.46 -13.09 15.54
N VAL A 55 8.19 -11.79 15.42
CA VAL A 55 8.70 -10.90 14.37
C VAL A 55 9.33 -9.66 15.00
N PRO A 56 10.17 -8.92 14.27
CA PRO A 56 10.71 -7.67 14.79
C PRO A 56 9.56 -6.68 15.04
N LYS A 57 9.59 -6.05 16.22
CA LYS A 57 8.69 -4.95 16.55
C LYS A 57 8.88 -3.85 15.51
N LYS A 58 7.77 -3.24 15.07
CA LYS A 58 7.89 -2.01 14.28
C LYS A 58 8.57 -1.00 15.19
N LYS A 59 9.64 -0.36 14.73
CA LYS A 59 10.13 0.83 15.42
C LYS A 59 8.95 1.81 15.44
N SER A 60 8.58 2.29 16.62
CA SER A 60 7.67 3.43 16.73
C SER A 60 8.37 4.55 15.97
N ALA A 61 7.90 4.89 14.78
CA ALA A 61 8.26 6.16 14.21
C ALA A 61 7.82 7.18 15.26
N LYS A 62 8.77 7.89 15.86
CA LYS A 62 8.48 9.07 16.69
C LYS A 62 7.42 9.82 15.90
N LYS A 63 6.24 10.01 16.49
CA LYS A 63 5.06 10.54 15.82
C LYS A 63 5.42 11.98 15.41
N MET A 64 6.14 12.14 14.30
CA MET A 64 6.33 13.43 13.67
C MET A 64 4.95 13.73 13.17
N THR A 65 4.25 14.56 13.95
CA THR A 65 3.14 15.38 13.52
C THR A 65 3.65 16.26 12.37
N ALA A 66 3.95 15.65 11.24
CA ALA A 66 4.19 16.33 9.98
C ALA A 66 2.83 16.86 9.53
N LYS A 67 2.49 18.01 10.12
CA LYS A 67 1.83 19.14 9.51
C LYS A 67 1.12 18.75 8.22
N LYS A 68 -0.20 18.61 8.32
CA LYS A 68 -1.14 18.65 7.21
C LYS A 68 -1.02 20.01 6.48
N LYS A 69 0.03 20.23 5.70
CA LYS A 69 0.24 21.28 4.68
C LYS A 69 1.44 20.76 3.88
N THR A 70 1.31 20.24 2.67
CA THR A 70 0.83 20.89 1.45
C THR A 70 0.62 19.80 0.37
N ALA A 71 -0.07 20.15 -0.72
CA ALA A 71 -0.30 19.32 -1.91
C ALA A 71 -1.47 18.30 -1.88
N LYS A 72 -2.68 18.76 -1.49
CA LYS A 72 -3.90 18.37 -2.23
C LYS A 72 -4.28 19.53 -3.16
N LYS A 73 -3.36 19.92 -4.06
CA LYS A 73 -3.67 20.72 -5.24
C LYS A 73 -4.05 19.74 -6.35
N LYS A 74 -5.32 19.80 -6.76
CA LYS A 74 -5.92 19.26 -8.00
C LYS A 74 -5.96 17.74 -8.18
N SER A 75 -7.07 17.11 -7.77
CA SER A 75 -7.73 16.02 -8.53
C SER A 75 -9.10 15.62 -7.96
N ALA A 76 -9.91 16.58 -7.49
CA ALA A 76 -11.30 16.31 -7.08
C ALA A 76 -12.26 17.47 -7.40
N GLY A 77 -11.96 18.28 -8.43
CA GLY A 77 -12.78 19.48 -8.76
C GLY A 77 -12.84 19.86 -10.24
N SER A 78 -12.35 19.02 -11.16
CA SER A 78 -12.38 19.33 -12.61
C SER A 78 -13.20 18.34 -13.45
N ARG A 79 -13.89 17.37 -12.85
CA ARG A 79 -14.82 16.47 -13.56
C ARG A 79 -16.30 16.86 -13.47
N ALA A 80 -16.64 17.91 -12.71
CA ALA A 80 -18.02 18.37 -12.55
C ALA A 80 -18.40 19.59 -13.42
N LYS A 81 -17.46 20.21 -14.15
CA LYS A 81 -17.74 21.37 -15.02
C LYS A 81 -17.73 21.09 -16.53
N SER A 82 -17.45 19.86 -16.96
CA SER A 82 -17.48 19.51 -18.41
C SER A 82 -18.86 19.10 -18.93
N SER A 83 -19.84 18.84 -18.07
CA SER A 83 -21.22 18.53 -18.48
C SER A 83 -22.14 19.76 -18.50
N ALA A 84 -21.84 20.81 -17.74
CA ALA A 84 -22.66 22.03 -17.70
C ALA A 84 -22.41 22.97 -18.90
N LYS A 85 -21.19 23.00 -19.46
CA LYS A 85 -20.87 23.87 -20.62
C LYS A 85 -21.32 23.30 -21.97
N LYS A 86 -21.72 22.03 -22.04
CA LYS A 86 -22.28 21.42 -23.26
C LYS A 86 -23.80 21.64 -23.43
N ARG A 87 -24.55 21.98 -22.37
CA ARG A 87 -26.00 22.22 -22.48
C ARG A 87 -26.38 23.67 -22.81
N ALA A 88 -25.53 24.66 -22.49
CA ALA A 88 -25.81 26.07 -22.78
C ALA A 88 -25.50 26.51 -24.23
N ARG A 89 -24.94 25.63 -25.07
CA ARG A 89 -24.70 25.91 -26.50
C ARG A 89 -25.76 25.30 -27.43
N LYS A 90 -26.73 24.54 -26.90
CA LYS A 90 -27.85 23.96 -27.64
C LYS A 90 -29.18 24.59 -27.21
N SER A 91 -29.19 25.91 -27.09
CA SER A 91 -30.40 26.73 -26.93
C SER A 91 -30.25 28.09 -27.63
N ARG A 92 -29.34 28.16 -28.60
CA ARG A 92 -29.09 29.30 -29.50
C ARG A 92 -28.89 28.78 -30.93
N SER A 93 -29.82 27.93 -31.35
CA SER A 93 -30.14 27.63 -32.75
C SER A 93 -31.65 27.58 -32.85
#